data_AF-A0AAJ1T1F7-F1
#
_entry.id   AF-A0AAJ1T1F7-F1
#
_cell.length_a   1.000
_cell.length_b   1.000
_cell.length_c   1.000
_cell.angle_alpha   90.00
_cell.angle_beta   90.00
_cell.angle_gamma   90.00
#
_symmetry.space_group_name_H-M   'P 1'
#
loop_
_entity.id
_entity.type
_entity.pdbx_description
1 polymer ?
#
loop_
_entity_poly.entity_id
_entity_poly.type
_entity_poly.pdbx_seq_one_letter_code
_entity_poly.pdbx_strand_id
1 'polypeptide(L)'
;MIYGIMTAVIVCMTMSLRALFLPGKWKYHRLSIENFLFLGFLYITIMVGFALVYLLLELEGLEVLQGDRAVQIGSFFERLHTSLYFSGITLFSVGYGDVVPSGIGRWIALVEAWIGYTIPAAYVVKIVSDWELGKKS
;
A
#
# COMPACT_ATOMS: atom_id res chain seq x y z
N MET A 1 9.71 20.74 4.80
CA MET A 1 10.49 19.48 4.82
C MET A 1 9.58 18.26 4.74
N ILE A 2 8.58 18.14 5.62
CA ILE A 2 7.61 17.03 5.64
C ILE A 2 6.82 16.87 4.34
N TYR A 3 6.30 17.96 3.76
CA TYR A 3 5.61 17.91 2.45
C TYR A 3 6.48 17.35 1.30
N GLY A 4 7.79 17.58 1.34
CA GLY A 4 8.72 17.01 0.35
C GLY A 4 8.85 15.49 0.48
N ILE A 5 8.93 15.00 1.71
CA ILE A 5 8.96 13.56 2.02
C ILE A 5 7.64 12.91 1.58
N MET A 6 6.50 13.53 1.86
CA MET A 6 5.18 13.07 1.40
C MET A 6 5.13 12.91 -0.12
N THR A 7 5.58 13.91 -0.87
CA THR A 7 5.60 13.80 -2.34
C THR A 7 6.53 12.69 -2.83
N ALA A 8 7.70 12.51 -2.21
CA ALA A 8 8.62 11.45 -2.57
C ALA A 8 8.04 10.05 -2.31
N VAL A 9 7.34 9.87 -1.18
CA VAL A 9 6.64 8.61 -0.85
C VAL A 9 5.55 8.31 -1.89
N ILE A 10 4.72 9.28 -2.24
CA ILE A 10 3.65 9.11 -3.24
C ILE A 10 4.24 8.78 -4.62
N VAL A 11 5.33 9.44 -5.02
CA VAL A 11 6.05 9.13 -6.26
C VAL A 11 6.60 7.71 -6.24
N CYS A 12 7.21 7.28 -5.13
CA CYS A 12 7.72 5.92 -4.97
C CYS A 12 6.61 4.86 -5.13
N MET A 13 5.47 5.06 -4.46
CA MET A 13 4.32 4.16 -4.54
C MET A 13 3.75 4.11 -5.96
N THR A 14 3.60 5.26 -6.62
CA THR A 14 3.09 5.33 -7.99
C THR A 14 4.04 4.71 -9.01
N MET A 15 5.36 4.86 -8.83
CA MET A 15 6.35 4.14 -9.66
C MET A 15 6.29 2.63 -9.44
N SER A 16 6.13 2.17 -8.19
CA SER A 16 5.97 0.75 -7.85
C SER A 16 4.69 0.17 -8.46
N LEU A 17 3.57 0.90 -8.40
CA LEU A 17 2.32 0.51 -9.07
C LEU A 17 2.45 0.48 -10.60
N ARG A 18 3.17 1.44 -11.20
CA ARG A 18 3.43 1.45 -12.65
C ARG A 18 4.25 0.25 -13.12
N ALA A 19 5.09 -0.34 -12.26
CA ALA A 19 5.82 -1.55 -12.58
C ALA A 19 4.89 -2.75 -12.86
N LEU A 20 3.64 -2.73 -12.37
CA LEU A 20 2.63 -3.72 -12.75
C LEU A 20 2.25 -3.61 -14.24
N PHE A 21 2.12 -2.38 -14.76
CA PHE A 21 1.61 -2.08 -16.11
C PHE A 21 2.70 -1.95 -17.18
N LEU A 22 3.96 -1.83 -16.79
CA LEU A 22 5.07 -1.79 -17.75
C LEU A 22 5.22 -3.18 -18.41
N PRO A 23 5.22 -3.25 -19.76
CA PRO A 23 5.45 -4.50 -20.47
C PRO A 23 6.92 -4.90 -20.26
N GLY A 24 7.15 -5.70 -19.23
CA GLY A 24 8.43 -6.37 -19.03
C GLY A 24 8.66 -7.31 -20.20
N LYS A 25 9.77 -7.14 -20.92
CA LYS A 25 10.27 -8.08 -21.94
C LYS A 25 10.71 -9.43 -21.36
N TRP A 26 10.04 -9.91 -20.31
CA TRP A 26 10.45 -11.08 -19.55
C TRP A 26 9.76 -12.29 -20.15
N LYS A 27 10.58 -13.03 -20.90
CA LYS A 27 10.28 -14.29 -21.56
C LYS A 27 9.22 -15.09 -20.80
N TYR A 28 8.14 -15.36 -21.52
CA TYR A 28 7.25 -16.49 -21.31
C TYR A 28 8.02 -17.68 -20.73
N HIS A 29 7.47 -18.28 -19.66
CA HIS A 29 7.74 -19.65 -19.19
C HIS A 29 8.32 -19.87 -17.78
N ARG A 30 8.40 -18.88 -16.88
CA ARG A 30 8.53 -19.16 -15.42
C ARG A 30 7.52 -18.39 -14.56
N LEU A 31 6.25 -18.72 -14.76
CA LEU A 31 5.23 -18.54 -13.73
C LEU A 31 5.59 -19.46 -12.56
N SER A 32 5.99 -18.91 -11.41
CA SER A 32 5.69 -19.55 -10.12
C SER A 32 6.02 -18.67 -8.91
N ILE A 33 7.21 -18.08 -8.86
CA ILE A 33 7.72 -17.46 -7.62
C ILE A 33 8.14 -16.01 -7.82
N GLU A 34 8.83 -15.67 -8.92
CA GLU A 34 9.33 -14.30 -9.14
C GLU A 34 8.19 -13.27 -9.19
N ASN A 35 7.11 -13.57 -9.91
CA ASN A 35 5.95 -12.67 -9.98
C ASN A 35 5.17 -12.60 -8.65
N PHE A 36 5.13 -13.69 -7.88
CA PHE A 36 4.51 -13.71 -6.55
C PHE A 36 5.32 -12.88 -5.54
N LEU A 37 6.65 -13.02 -5.56
CA LEU A 37 7.56 -12.20 -4.76
C LEU A 37 7.43 -10.72 -5.16
N PHE A 38 7.39 -10.41 -6.46
CA PHE A 38 7.16 -9.06 -6.95
C PHE A 38 5.84 -8.47 -6.42
N LEU A 39 4.76 -9.24 -6.47
CA LEU A 39 3.46 -8.85 -5.90
C LEU A 39 3.56 -8.60 -4.38
N GLY A 40 4.25 -9.49 -3.64
CA GLY A 40 4.52 -9.30 -2.22
C GLY A 40 5.30 -8.02 -1.91
N PHE A 41 6.36 -7.73 -2.67
CA PHE A 41 7.12 -6.48 -2.53
C PHE A 41 6.28 -5.25 -2.87
N LEU A 42 5.38 -5.34 -3.84
CA LEU A 42 4.44 -4.27 -4.17
C LEU A 42 3.51 -3.98 -2.99
N TYR A 43 2.91 -5.03 -2.38
CA TYR A 43 2.08 -4.88 -1.18
C TYR A 43 2.85 -4.26 -0.02
N ILE A 44 4.07 -4.72 0.27
CA ILE A 44 4.91 -4.16 1.34
C ILE A 44 5.21 -2.69 1.07
N THR A 45 5.55 -2.33 -0.18
CA THR A 45 5.86 -0.94 -0.54
C THR A 45 4.65 -0.03 -0.35
N ILE A 46 3.46 -0.49 -0.73
CA ILE A 46 2.22 0.27 -0.58
C ILE A 46 1.84 0.41 0.90
N MET A 47 1.96 -0.67 1.66
CA MET A 47 1.73 -0.66 3.11
C MET A 47 2.67 0.32 3.81
N VAL A 48 3.98 0.26 3.54
CA VAL A 48 4.96 1.18 4.13
C VAL A 48 4.67 2.62 3.69
N GLY A 49 4.30 2.85 2.43
CA GLY A 49 4.01 4.19 1.93
C GLY A 49 2.79 4.84 2.60
N PHE A 50 1.67 4.11 2.74
CA PHE A 50 0.49 4.61 3.45
C PHE A 50 0.76 4.79 4.94
N ALA A 51 1.49 3.87 5.58
CA ALA A 51 1.92 4.02 6.97
C ALA A 51 2.72 5.30 7.20
N LEU A 52 3.66 5.63 6.31
CA LEU A 52 4.41 6.89 6.38
C LEU A 52 3.51 8.11 6.16
N VAL A 53 2.51 8.02 5.28
CA VAL A 53 1.51 9.08 5.09
C VAL A 53 0.73 9.34 6.37
N TYR A 54 0.23 8.30 7.05
CA TYR A 54 -0.47 8.47 8.33
C TYR A 54 0.44 9.06 9.41
N LEU A 55 1.66 8.53 9.54
CA LEU A 55 2.64 9.00 10.51
C LEU A 55 2.99 10.48 10.32
N LEU A 56 3.24 10.90 9.07
CA LEU A 56 3.60 12.28 8.77
C LEU A 56 2.43 13.25 9.05
N LEU A 57 1.19 12.83 8.79
CA LEU A 57 0.01 13.63 9.14
C LEU A 57 -0.17 13.74 10.66
N GLU A 58 0.08 12.66 11.38
CA GLU A 58 0.03 12.64 12.85
C GLU A 58 1.12 13.52 13.47
N LEU A 59 2.32 13.56 12.88
CA LEU A 59 3.42 14.44 13.29
C LEU A 59 3.14 15.93 13.04
N GLU A 60 2.30 16.26 12.06
CA GLU A 60 1.79 17.63 11.83
C GLU A 60 0.68 18.01 12.82
N GLY A 61 0.30 17.11 13.73
CA GLY A 61 -0.72 17.33 14.75
C GLY A 61 -2.15 17.06 14.26
N LEU A 62 -2.33 16.44 13.09
CA LEU A 62 -3.63 16.02 12.62
C LEU A 62 -4.01 14.67 13.23
N GLU A 63 -5.18 14.59 13.87
CA GLU A 63 -5.73 13.32 14.32
C GLU A 63 -6.26 12.53 13.12
N VAL A 64 -5.41 11.66 12.57
CA VAL A 64 -5.73 10.74 11.46
C VAL A 64 -6.08 9.33 11.91
N LEU A 65 -5.51 8.88 13.03
CA LEU A 65 -5.76 7.56 13.61
C LEU A 65 -6.24 7.71 15.06
N GLN A 66 -7.30 6.98 15.39
CA GLN A 66 -7.87 6.91 16.71
C GLN A 66 -7.86 5.45 17.17
N GLY A 67 -7.31 5.21 18.36
CA GLY A 67 -7.19 3.89 18.96
C GLY A 67 -7.06 4.02 20.47
N ASP A 68 -6.63 2.96 21.14
CA ASP A 68 -6.50 2.99 22.60
C ASP A 68 -5.49 4.05 23.07
N ARG A 69 -5.78 4.74 24.18
CA ARG A 69 -5.08 5.97 24.62
C ARG A 69 -3.58 5.79 24.84
N ALA A 70 -3.10 4.56 24.99
CA ALA A 70 -1.68 4.22 25.10
C ALA A 70 -0.89 4.51 23.80
N VAL A 71 -1.56 4.48 22.63
CA VAL A 71 -0.94 4.68 21.31
C VAL A 71 -0.69 6.16 21.01
N GLN A 72 -1.56 7.05 21.47
CA GLN A 72 -1.49 8.49 21.15
C GLN A 72 -0.38 9.26 21.89
N ILE A 73 0.25 8.65 22.90
CA ILE A 73 1.37 9.23 23.69
C ILE A 73 2.66 8.41 23.47
N GLY A 74 2.67 7.52 22.48
CA GLY A 74 3.83 6.68 22.15
C GLY A 74 5.00 7.47 21.54
N SER A 75 6.19 6.89 21.65
CA SER A 75 7.39 7.34 20.93
C SER A 75 7.18 7.30 19.41
N PHE A 76 8.07 7.94 18.63
CA PHE A 76 8.01 7.90 17.16
C PHE A 76 7.90 6.46 16.61
N PHE A 77 8.61 5.50 17.22
CA PHE A 77 8.58 4.09 16.81
C PHE A 77 7.23 3.43 17.05
N GLU A 78 6.56 3.75 18.17
CA GLU A 78 5.22 3.24 18.46
C GLU A 78 4.21 3.74 17.43
N ARG A 79 4.24 5.05 17.11
CA ARG A 79 3.36 5.65 16.10
C ARG A 79 3.60 5.06 14.71
N LEU A 80 4.86 4.83 14.35
CA LEU A 80 5.22 4.16 13.11
C LEU A 80 4.68 2.72 13.07
N HIS A 81 4.81 1.98 14.16
CA HIS A 81 4.32 0.61 14.26
C HIS A 81 2.78 0.56 14.15
N THR A 82 2.05 1.43 14.86
CA THR A 82 0.60 1.55 14.74
C THR A 82 0.18 1.95 13.33
N SER A 83 0.87 2.90 12.70
CA SER A 83 0.56 3.32 11.33
C SER A 83 0.79 2.20 10.33
N LEU A 84 1.86 1.42 10.48
CA LEU A 84 2.14 0.22 9.67
C LEU A 84 1.08 -0.85 9.85
N TYR A 85 0.70 -1.12 11.10
CA TYR A 85 -0.34 -2.08 11.43
C TYR A 85 -1.69 -1.65 10.83
N PHE A 86 -2.09 -0.39 11.02
CA PHE A 86 -3.33 0.16 10.47
C PHE A 86 -3.36 0.08 8.93
N SER A 87 -2.27 0.46 8.28
CA SER A 87 -2.12 0.35 6.84
C SER A 87 -2.26 -1.10 6.37
N GLY A 88 -1.60 -2.05 7.04
CA GLY A 88 -1.73 -3.47 6.73
C GLY A 88 -3.16 -4.00 6.84
N ILE A 89 -3.83 -3.77 7.97
CA ILE A 89 -5.22 -4.25 8.15
C ILE A 89 -6.21 -3.56 7.20
N THR A 90 -5.92 -2.34 6.75
CA THR A 90 -6.75 -1.60 5.79
C THR A 90 -6.51 -2.11 4.35
N LEU A 91 -5.25 -2.24 3.95
CA LEU A 91 -4.85 -2.71 2.62
C LEU A 91 -5.34 -4.14 2.36
N PHE A 92 -5.29 -5.01 3.36
CA PHE A 92 -5.84 -6.37 3.29
C PHE A 92 -7.32 -6.47 3.67
N SER A 93 -7.96 -5.34 4.01
CA SER A 93 -9.39 -5.27 4.37
C SER A 93 -9.77 -6.20 5.54
N VAL A 94 -8.85 -6.39 6.49
CA VAL A 94 -9.08 -7.15 7.74
C VAL A 94 -9.84 -6.29 8.75
N GLY A 95 -9.36 -5.07 8.99
CA GLY A 95 -10.05 -4.06 9.81
C GLY A 95 -10.57 -4.53 11.17
N TYR A 96 -9.69 -4.98 12.08
CA TYR A 96 -10.09 -5.46 13.41
C TYR A 96 -10.87 -4.45 14.27
N GLY A 97 -10.75 -3.15 13.97
CA GLY A 97 -11.50 -2.08 14.64
C GLY A 97 -10.86 -1.56 15.93
N ASP A 98 -9.65 -2.03 16.25
CA ASP A 98 -8.80 -1.57 17.35
C ASP A 98 -8.10 -0.24 17.05
N VAL A 99 -7.74 -0.01 15.79
CA VAL A 99 -7.30 1.27 15.26
C VAL A 99 -8.24 1.68 14.13
N VAL A 100 -8.85 2.85 14.27
CA VAL A 100 -9.83 3.38 13.32
C VAL A 100 -9.38 4.72 12.76
N PRO A 101 -9.66 5.01 11.48
CA PRO A 101 -9.31 6.30 10.90
C PRO A 101 -10.26 7.40 11.39
N SER A 102 -9.69 8.55 11.72
CA SER A 102 -10.40 9.77 12.11
C SER A 102 -10.05 10.93 11.15
N GLY A 103 -10.88 11.97 11.15
CA GLY A 103 -10.66 13.17 10.33
C GLY A 103 -10.42 12.86 8.84
N ILE A 104 -9.34 13.40 8.29
CA ILE A 104 -8.92 13.19 6.90
C ILE A 104 -8.41 11.77 6.64
N GLY A 105 -8.00 11.04 7.68
CA GLY A 105 -7.52 9.66 7.59
C GLY A 105 -8.56 8.71 7.00
N ARG A 106 -9.86 9.03 7.16
CA ARG A 106 -10.96 8.24 6.57
C ARG A 106 -10.92 8.18 5.04
N TRP A 107 -10.63 9.32 4.40
CA TRP A 107 -10.53 9.39 2.95
C TRP A 107 -9.28 8.67 2.44
N ILE A 108 -8.18 8.76 3.18
CA ILE A 108 -6.93 8.08 2.86
C ILE A 108 -7.12 6.56 2.96
N ALA A 109 -7.73 6.08 4.05
CA ALA A 109 -8.03 4.67 4.26
C ALA A 109 -8.97 4.10 3.19
N LEU A 110 -9.93 4.89 2.70
CA LEU A 110 -10.81 4.49 1.61
C LEU A 110 -10.02 4.27 0.30
N VAL A 111 -9.10 5.17 -0.03
CA VAL A 111 -8.24 5.04 -1.22
C VAL A 111 -7.29 3.85 -1.07
N GLU A 112 -6.72 3.67 0.12
CA GLU A 112 -5.84 2.55 0.44
C GLU A 112 -6.55 1.20 0.27
N ALA A 113 -7.75 1.04 0.83
CA ALA A 113 -8.55 -0.17 0.68
C ALA A 113 -8.91 -0.43 -0.80
N TRP A 114 -9.27 0.62 -1.55
CA TRP A 114 -9.56 0.52 -2.98
C TRP A 114 -8.34 0.03 -3.79
N ILE A 115 -7.15 0.54 -3.48
CA ILE A 115 -5.90 0.06 -4.08
C ILE A 115 -5.64 -1.40 -3.72
N GLY A 116 -5.85 -1.77 -2.44
CA GLY A 116 -5.70 -3.14 -1.95
C GLY A 116 -6.52 -4.17 -2.75
N TYR A 117 -7.76 -3.83 -3.09
CA TYR A 117 -8.62 -4.66 -3.95
C TYR A 117 -8.26 -4.62 -5.43
N THR A 118 -7.69 -3.51 -5.92
CA THR A 118 -7.38 -3.34 -7.34
C THR A 118 -6.11 -4.08 -7.76
N ILE A 119 -5.10 -4.15 -6.88
CA ILE A 119 -3.82 -4.84 -7.14
C ILE A 119 -3.99 -6.30 -7.60
N PRO A 120 -4.73 -7.19 -6.88
CA PRO A 120 -4.84 -8.59 -7.26
C PRO A 120 -5.66 -8.76 -8.54
N ALA A 121 -6.71 -7.94 -8.72
CA ALA A 121 -7.50 -7.93 -9.95
C ALA A 121 -6.65 -7.52 -11.17
N ALA A 122 -5.86 -6.44 -11.04
CA ALA A 122 -4.97 -5.98 -12.09
C ALA A 122 -3.87 -7.02 -12.41
N TYR A 123 -3.36 -7.71 -11.39
CA TYR A 123 -2.39 -8.79 -11.57
C TYR A 123 -2.98 -9.99 -12.34
N VAL A 124 -4.22 -10.39 -12.03
CA VAL A 124 -4.93 -11.44 -12.79
C VAL A 124 -5.14 -11.03 -14.24
N VAL A 125 -5.62 -9.80 -14.50
CA VAL A 125 -5.80 -9.28 -15.87
C VAL A 125 -4.50 -9.31 -16.65
N LYS A 126 -3.37 -8.94 -16.02
CA LYS A 126 -2.04 -9.02 -16.62
C LYS A 126 -1.69 -10.45 -17.02
N ILE A 127 -1.85 -11.42 -16.12
CA ILE A 127 -1.56 -12.84 -16.41
C ILE A 127 -2.41 -13.35 -17.58
N VAL A 128 -3.71 -13.03 -17.59
CA VAL A 128 -4.62 -13.46 -18.65
C VAL A 128 -4.23 -12.82 -19.99
N SER A 129 -3.95 -11.53 -20.01
CA SER A 129 -3.51 -10.81 -21.21
C SER A 129 -2.19 -11.35 -21.75
N ASP A 130 -1.22 -11.62 -20.88
CA ASP A 130 0.05 -12.21 -21.25
C ASP A 130 -0.16 -13.62 -21.83
N TRP A 131 -1.05 -14.43 -21.25
CA TRP A 131 -1.37 -15.75 -21.80
C TRP A 131 -2.02 -15.69 -23.18
N GLU A 132 -2.96 -14.76 -23.42
CA GLU A 132 -3.60 -14.57 -24.72
C GLU A 132 -2.64 -14.14 -25.82
N LEU A 133 -1.70 -13.24 -25.51
CA LEU A 133 -0.68 -12.77 -26.45
C LEU A 133 0.29 -13.89 -26.85
N GLY A 134 0.63 -14.79 -25.91
CA GLY A 134 1.50 -15.94 -26.18
C GLY A 134 0.86 -17.00 -27.08
N LYS A 135 -0.48 -17.03 -27.15
CA LYS A 135 -1.24 -17.97 -27.98
C LYS A 135 -1.41 -17.51 -29.43
N LYS A 136 -1.14 -16.23 -29.72
CA LYS A 136 -1.19 -15.62 -31.06
C LYS A 136 0.17 -15.58 -31.77
N SER A 137 1.24 -16.02 -31.09
CA SER A 137 2.60 -16.19 -31.62
C SER A 137 2.84 -17.60 -32.11
#